data_AF-A0A536YPF3-F1
#
_entry.id   AF-A0A536YPF3-F1
#
_cell.length_a   1.000
_cell.length_b   1.000
_cell.length_c   1.000
_cell.angle_alpha   90.00
_cell.angle_beta   90.00
_cell.angle_gamma   90.00
#
_symmetry.space_group_name_H-M   'P 1'
#
loop_
_entity.id
_entity.type
_entity.pdbx_description
1 polymer ?
#
loop_
_entity_poly.entity_id
_entity_poly.type
_entity_poly.pdbx_seq_one_letter_code
_entity_poly.pdbx_strand_id
1 'polypeptide(L)'
;PQTVDALLEIAARRRERGGMPIAVRLVKGAYWDAEVKRAQELGLARYPVFTDKRLTDLSYLACARRLSAGLDGVYPQFATHNPVTLACVLALAGRPGGTSAAPARFECQHLHGMGGALYLTLAATHPDVPVRTYAPVGEKRELFAYLVRRLLENSASSSYVRQAARAKRSDDLLGTGFDFLDASPRPRVIPLPTELHMPQRRIARGHDLGDSATLAEWAKSVNEERRTWTAGSLVNGERGLRPARPVVSPARPDVTIGEVSEATPDMVRSAVDCAHASRVAWSTVSVPERAAALERLADLLEADMAGLMALCVWEAGKTLPDAMADVREAVDFCRYYAQQARERLGSPMALPGPVGESNVLTLHGRGVFACISPWNFPVAIFTGQVAAALVAGNTVVAKPAQQTALTAYRIAELILKAGIPPGAFHFLPGDGGIGRALVADPRIAGIAFTGSTITARTIQRVLAEREGPIAPLIAETGGLNAMIVDSSALPEQVVDAVVASAFRSAGQRCSSLRVLYLQEEIAPAVLEMLQGAMATLRIGDPADPATDVGPVIDAQARKELAEYISDLRSRAKLIAESGPVPAAGTYVAPVAFEIGSIREVPGERFGPILHVARFPLEDLDRVVDDINATGYGLTM
;
A
#
# COMPACT_ATOMS: atom_id res chain seq x y z
N PRO A 1 4.32 -23.62 -16.72
CA PRO A 1 3.85 -24.35 -17.94
C PRO A 1 3.37 -23.45 -19.08
N GLN A 2 2.34 -22.62 -18.85
CA GLN A 2 1.75 -21.77 -19.89
C GLN A 2 2.77 -20.82 -20.55
N THR A 3 3.67 -20.21 -19.76
CA THR A 3 4.76 -19.38 -20.28
C THR A 3 5.69 -20.17 -21.21
N VAL A 4 5.97 -21.43 -20.90
CA VAL A 4 6.78 -22.31 -21.76
C VAL A 4 6.04 -22.59 -23.06
N ASP A 5 4.74 -22.87 -23.00
CA ASP A 5 3.93 -23.14 -24.19
C ASP A 5 3.89 -21.91 -25.13
N ALA A 6 3.71 -20.70 -24.58
CA ALA A 6 3.78 -19.46 -25.35
C ALA A 6 5.18 -19.22 -25.95
N LEU A 7 6.26 -19.50 -25.21
CA LEU A 7 7.63 -19.39 -25.71
C LEU A 7 7.90 -20.39 -26.85
N LEU A 8 7.38 -21.61 -26.76
CA LEU A 8 7.50 -22.61 -27.82
C LEU A 8 6.76 -22.17 -29.09
N GLU A 9 5.59 -21.55 -28.96
CA GLU A 9 4.85 -20.98 -30.09
C GLU A 9 5.63 -19.82 -30.75
N ILE A 10 6.20 -18.92 -29.95
CA ILE A 10 7.06 -17.82 -30.44
C ILE A 10 8.29 -18.40 -31.15
N ALA A 11 8.91 -19.42 -30.56
CA ALA A 11 10.07 -20.10 -31.12
C ALA A 11 9.72 -20.78 -32.46
N ALA A 12 8.59 -21.46 -32.56
CA ALA A 12 8.12 -22.09 -33.79
C ALA A 12 7.93 -21.04 -34.91
N ARG A 13 7.19 -19.95 -34.64
CA ARG A 13 7.03 -18.85 -35.61
C ARG A 13 8.35 -18.21 -36.02
N ARG A 14 9.31 -18.13 -35.10
CA ARG A 14 10.67 -17.65 -35.40
C ARG A 14 11.40 -18.61 -36.35
N ARG A 15 11.27 -19.93 -36.15
CA ARG A 15 11.88 -20.96 -37.02
C ARG A 15 11.28 -20.95 -38.42
N GLU A 16 9.96 -20.80 -38.55
CA GLU A 16 9.28 -20.66 -39.84
C GLU A 16 9.83 -19.49 -40.68
N ARG A 17 10.29 -18.43 -40.01
CA ARG A 17 10.90 -17.25 -40.63
C ARG A 17 12.42 -17.37 -40.82
N GLY A 18 12.98 -18.57 -40.70
CA GLY A 18 14.41 -18.84 -40.84
C GLY A 18 15.27 -18.41 -39.65
N GLY A 19 14.67 -18.02 -38.52
CA GLY A 19 15.40 -17.62 -37.32
C GLY A 19 16.08 -18.78 -36.60
N MET A 20 17.12 -18.49 -35.81
CA MET A 20 17.78 -19.48 -34.96
C MET A 20 16.92 -19.89 -33.77
N PRO A 21 17.12 -21.10 -33.20
CA PRO A 21 16.49 -21.52 -31.97
C PRO A 21 16.71 -20.53 -30.82
N ILE A 22 15.71 -20.38 -29.96
CA ILE A 22 15.79 -19.50 -28.79
C ILE A 22 16.45 -20.28 -27.64
N ALA A 23 17.53 -19.74 -27.07
CA ALA A 23 18.11 -20.29 -25.85
C ALA A 23 17.20 -19.98 -24.66
N VAL A 24 16.67 -21.00 -23.98
CA VAL A 24 15.70 -20.84 -22.89
C VAL A 24 16.28 -21.40 -21.59
N ARG A 25 16.62 -20.51 -20.66
CA ARG A 25 17.05 -20.89 -19.31
C ARG A 25 15.85 -21.21 -18.42
N LEU A 26 15.79 -22.43 -17.91
CA LEU A 26 14.83 -22.86 -16.91
C LEU A 26 15.45 -22.81 -15.50
N VAL A 27 14.84 -22.02 -14.61
CA VAL A 27 15.20 -21.87 -13.19
C VAL A 27 13.99 -22.16 -12.31
N LYS A 28 14.21 -22.34 -11.00
CA LYS A 28 13.12 -22.45 -10.01
C LYS A 28 12.53 -21.09 -9.63
N GLY A 29 13.39 -20.11 -9.33
CA GLY A 29 13.01 -18.76 -8.92
C GLY A 29 13.91 -18.24 -7.79
N ALA A 30 14.09 -16.92 -7.71
CA ALA A 30 15.02 -16.27 -6.76
C ALA A 30 14.36 -15.18 -5.88
N TYR A 31 13.03 -15.06 -5.94
CA TYR A 31 12.26 -13.98 -5.29
C TYR A 31 11.07 -14.52 -4.49
N TRP A 32 11.10 -15.79 -4.07
CA TRP A 32 9.94 -16.46 -3.49
C TRP A 32 9.36 -15.72 -2.26
N ASP A 33 10.24 -15.27 -1.37
CA ASP A 33 9.88 -14.52 -0.16
C ASP A 33 9.29 -13.14 -0.48
N ALA A 34 9.90 -12.42 -1.42
CA ALA A 34 9.42 -11.14 -1.91
C ALA A 34 8.04 -11.27 -2.58
N GLU A 35 7.80 -12.31 -3.39
CA GLU A 35 6.50 -12.57 -4.03
C GLU A 35 5.42 -12.94 -3.00
N VAL A 36 5.78 -13.71 -1.97
CA VAL A 36 4.86 -14.03 -0.86
C VAL A 36 4.48 -12.75 -0.10
N LYS A 37 5.47 -11.94 0.28
CA LYS A 37 5.24 -10.67 0.99
C LYS A 37 4.42 -9.70 0.15
N ARG A 38 4.80 -9.49 -1.12
CA ARG A 38 4.10 -8.58 -2.04
C ARG A 38 2.65 -8.99 -2.23
N ALA A 39 2.36 -10.28 -2.43
CA ALA A 39 0.99 -10.75 -2.56
C ALA A 39 0.16 -10.52 -1.28
N GLN A 40 0.77 -10.66 -0.10
CA GLN A 40 0.15 -10.35 1.20
C GLN A 40 -0.16 -8.85 1.35
N GLU A 41 0.81 -7.98 1.08
CA GLU A 41 0.62 -6.50 1.16
C GLU A 41 -0.46 -6.02 0.17
N LEU A 42 -0.45 -6.56 -1.05
CA LEU A 42 -1.45 -6.26 -2.07
C LEU A 42 -2.80 -6.92 -1.81
N GLY A 43 -2.93 -7.82 -0.84
CA GLY A 43 -4.19 -8.52 -0.54
C GLY A 43 -4.73 -9.33 -1.72
N LEU A 44 -3.83 -9.96 -2.49
CA LEU A 44 -4.19 -10.71 -3.70
C LEU A 44 -4.96 -11.99 -3.38
N ALA A 45 -5.79 -12.47 -4.31
CA ALA A 45 -6.54 -13.71 -4.10
C ALA A 45 -5.63 -14.96 -3.94
N ARG A 46 -4.40 -14.91 -4.47
CA ARG A 46 -3.47 -16.04 -4.48
C ARG A 46 -2.02 -15.55 -4.61
N TYR A 47 -1.09 -16.43 -4.27
CA TYR A 47 0.33 -16.25 -4.58
C TYR A 47 0.61 -16.49 -6.06
N PRO A 48 1.49 -15.69 -6.70
CA PRO A 48 1.98 -15.96 -8.05
C PRO A 48 3.02 -17.10 -8.09
N VAL A 49 3.45 -17.58 -6.91
CA VAL A 49 4.43 -18.65 -6.72
C VAL A 49 3.84 -19.79 -5.88
N PHE A 50 4.39 -21.01 -6.02
CA PHE A 50 4.03 -22.11 -5.13
C PHE A 50 4.53 -21.85 -3.70
N THR A 51 3.73 -22.18 -2.70
CA THR A 51 4.10 -22.11 -1.28
C THR A 51 4.67 -23.42 -0.73
N ASP A 52 4.55 -24.51 -1.49
CA ASP A 52 5.20 -25.80 -1.23
C ASP A 52 6.34 -26.01 -2.24
N LYS A 53 7.57 -26.17 -1.73
CA LYS A 53 8.77 -26.41 -2.53
C LYS A 53 8.63 -27.63 -3.45
N ARG A 54 7.91 -28.67 -3.03
CA ARG A 54 7.66 -29.89 -3.82
C ARG A 54 6.96 -29.57 -5.14
N LEU A 55 6.02 -28.62 -5.12
CA LEU A 55 5.30 -28.18 -6.30
C LEU A 55 6.19 -27.36 -7.25
N THR A 56 7.14 -26.58 -6.71
CA THR A 56 8.17 -25.93 -7.52
C THR A 56 9.08 -26.94 -8.21
N ASP A 57 9.51 -27.99 -7.49
CA ASP A 57 10.34 -29.07 -8.04
C ASP A 57 9.59 -29.85 -9.13
N LEU A 58 8.31 -30.20 -8.90
CA LEU A 58 7.45 -30.83 -9.90
C LEU A 58 7.21 -29.92 -11.13
N SER A 59 6.93 -28.64 -10.91
CA SER A 59 6.73 -27.65 -11.97
C SER A 59 7.99 -27.51 -12.84
N TYR A 60 9.17 -27.50 -12.22
CA TYR A 60 10.45 -27.49 -12.94
C TYR A 60 10.56 -28.68 -13.88
N LEU A 61 10.31 -29.90 -13.41
CA LEU A 61 10.39 -31.11 -14.24
C LEU A 61 9.32 -31.14 -15.34
N ALA A 62 8.11 -30.67 -15.04
CA ALA A 62 7.05 -30.57 -16.04
C ALA A 62 7.37 -29.56 -17.15
N CYS A 63 8.02 -28.44 -16.81
CA CYS A 63 8.53 -27.46 -17.77
C CYS A 63 9.74 -28.01 -18.54
N ALA A 64 10.64 -28.75 -17.88
CA ALA A 64 11.80 -29.37 -18.52
C ALA A 64 11.36 -30.38 -19.58
N ARG A 65 10.39 -31.24 -19.27
CA ARG A 65 9.81 -32.19 -20.23
C ARG A 65 9.21 -31.47 -21.45
N ARG A 66 8.50 -30.36 -21.25
CA ARG A 66 7.94 -29.55 -22.35
C ARG A 66 9.04 -28.96 -23.23
N LEU A 67 10.06 -28.36 -22.64
CA LEU A 67 11.19 -27.78 -23.39
C LEU A 67 11.96 -28.86 -24.17
N SER A 68 12.14 -30.05 -23.60
CA SER A 68 12.78 -31.18 -24.28
C SER A 68 11.96 -31.72 -25.46
N ALA A 69 10.67 -31.43 -25.56
CA ALA A 69 9.86 -31.77 -26.73
C ALA A 69 9.96 -30.72 -27.86
N GLY A 70 10.47 -29.52 -27.57
CA GLY A 70 10.52 -28.37 -28.48
C GLY A 70 11.87 -28.08 -29.12
N LEU A 71 12.79 -29.06 -29.17
CA LEU A 71 14.20 -28.85 -29.49
C LEU A 71 14.48 -28.26 -30.88
N ASP A 72 13.50 -28.27 -31.78
CA ASP A 72 13.63 -27.65 -33.12
C ASP A 72 13.50 -26.13 -33.09
N GLY A 73 12.80 -25.58 -32.09
CA GLY A 73 12.60 -24.15 -31.88
C GLY A 73 13.40 -23.56 -30.73
N VAL A 74 13.75 -24.38 -29.73
CA VAL A 74 14.46 -23.90 -28.54
C VAL A 74 15.73 -24.71 -28.26
N TYR A 75 16.68 -24.06 -27.61
CA TYR A 75 17.84 -24.68 -26.98
C TYR A 75 17.69 -24.59 -25.45
N PRO A 76 17.22 -25.66 -24.77
CA PRO A 76 16.96 -25.63 -23.34
C PRO A 76 18.26 -25.54 -22.52
N GLN A 77 18.23 -24.73 -21.47
CA GLN A 77 19.34 -24.57 -20.52
C GLN A 77 18.83 -24.81 -19.10
N PHE A 78 19.15 -25.96 -18.51
CA PHE A 78 18.63 -26.38 -17.21
C PHE A 78 19.55 -25.92 -16.09
N ALA A 79 19.16 -24.84 -15.40
CA ALA A 79 19.91 -24.29 -14.27
C ALA A 79 19.40 -24.85 -12.93
N THR A 80 20.24 -25.61 -12.22
CA THR A 80 19.90 -26.19 -10.91
C THR A 80 21.14 -26.66 -10.15
N HIS A 81 21.14 -26.57 -8.82
CA HIS A 81 22.15 -27.19 -7.96
C HIS A 81 21.62 -28.43 -7.21
N ASN A 82 20.38 -28.85 -7.51
CA ASN A 82 19.78 -30.05 -6.93
C ASN A 82 20.11 -31.27 -7.82
N PRO A 83 20.88 -32.27 -7.32
CA PRO A 83 21.28 -33.44 -8.09
C PRO A 83 20.12 -34.33 -8.49
N VAL A 84 19.06 -34.43 -7.67
CA VAL A 84 17.86 -35.19 -8.03
C VAL A 84 17.15 -34.53 -9.20
N THR A 85 16.97 -33.20 -9.16
CA THR A 85 16.41 -32.45 -10.29
C THR A 85 17.26 -32.67 -11.56
N LEU A 86 18.59 -32.59 -11.45
CA LEU A 86 19.50 -32.78 -12.57
C LEU A 86 19.40 -34.20 -13.15
N ALA A 87 19.42 -35.24 -12.30
CA ALA A 87 19.28 -36.63 -12.71
C ALA A 87 17.94 -36.88 -13.40
N CYS A 88 16.83 -36.32 -12.88
CA CYS A 88 15.53 -36.40 -13.54
C CYS A 88 15.52 -35.72 -14.91
N VAL A 89 16.17 -34.57 -15.07
CA VAL A 89 16.31 -33.89 -16.36
C VAL A 89 17.08 -34.75 -17.37
N LEU A 90 18.19 -35.36 -16.96
CA LEU A 90 18.96 -36.28 -17.81
C LEU A 90 18.13 -37.49 -18.22
N ALA A 91 17.39 -38.10 -17.29
CA ALA A 91 16.48 -39.20 -17.57
C ALA A 91 15.36 -38.80 -18.56
N LEU A 92 14.74 -37.63 -18.36
CA LEU A 92 13.73 -37.08 -19.29
C LEU A 92 14.30 -36.79 -20.68
N ALA A 93 15.60 -36.52 -20.79
CA ALA A 93 16.31 -36.33 -22.06
C ALA A 93 16.83 -37.65 -22.67
N GLY A 94 16.45 -38.82 -22.12
CA GLY A 94 16.88 -40.13 -22.62
C GLY A 94 18.31 -40.51 -22.25
N ARG A 95 18.86 -39.91 -21.19
CA ARG A 95 20.25 -40.13 -20.72
C ARG A 95 20.31 -40.58 -19.24
N PRO A 96 19.63 -41.67 -18.84
CA PRO A 96 19.59 -42.09 -17.44
C PRO A 96 20.88 -42.75 -16.92
N GLY A 97 21.84 -43.11 -17.79
CA GLY A 97 22.95 -44.01 -17.44
C GLY A 97 24.31 -43.71 -18.08
N GLY A 98 24.59 -42.46 -18.48
CA GLY A 98 25.90 -42.05 -19.01
C GLY A 98 25.87 -41.54 -20.45
N THR A 99 27.06 -41.49 -21.06
CA THR A 99 27.34 -40.84 -22.35
C THR A 99 26.49 -41.37 -23.50
N SER A 100 25.86 -40.46 -24.27
CA SER A 100 25.25 -40.77 -25.56
C SER A 100 26.22 -40.52 -26.73
N ALA A 101 26.05 -41.25 -27.84
CA ALA A 101 26.83 -41.02 -29.06
C ALA A 101 26.53 -39.65 -29.71
N ALA A 102 25.32 -39.12 -29.50
CA ALA A 102 24.93 -37.81 -30.03
C ALA A 102 25.13 -36.72 -28.97
N PRO A 103 25.64 -35.52 -29.35
CA PRO A 103 25.76 -34.41 -28.41
C PRO A 103 24.38 -33.95 -27.91
N ALA A 104 24.32 -33.43 -26.68
CA ALA A 104 23.09 -32.88 -26.13
C ALA A 104 22.58 -31.72 -26.99
N ARG A 105 21.27 -31.71 -27.27
CA ARG A 105 20.58 -30.53 -27.81
C ARG A 105 20.10 -29.57 -26.71
N PHE A 106 20.71 -29.66 -25.53
CA PHE A 106 20.46 -28.84 -24.35
C PHE A 106 21.77 -28.68 -23.57
N GLU A 107 21.81 -27.78 -22.59
CA GLU A 107 22.92 -27.68 -21.63
C GLU A 107 22.43 -27.66 -20.18
N CYS A 108 23.31 -28.01 -19.26
CA CYS A 108 23.09 -27.82 -17.84
C CYS A 108 23.88 -26.60 -17.35
N GLN A 109 23.35 -25.88 -16.36
CA GLN A 109 23.96 -24.64 -15.89
C GLN A 109 24.07 -24.56 -14.38
N HIS A 110 25.17 -23.98 -13.92
CA HIS A 110 25.38 -23.70 -12.50
C HIS A 110 26.01 -22.33 -12.29
N LEU A 111 26.04 -21.88 -11.04
CA LEU A 111 26.67 -20.63 -10.65
C LEU A 111 28.13 -20.87 -10.25
N HIS A 112 29.03 -19.98 -10.63
CA HIS A 112 30.40 -19.97 -10.13
C HIS A 112 30.43 -19.91 -8.60
N GLY A 113 31.35 -20.65 -7.98
CA GLY A 113 31.43 -20.79 -6.52
C GLY A 113 30.39 -21.72 -5.90
N MET A 114 29.49 -22.33 -6.70
CA MET A 114 28.41 -23.20 -6.20
C MET A 114 28.22 -24.44 -7.08
N GLY A 115 27.95 -25.58 -6.45
CA GLY A 115 27.67 -26.84 -7.17
C GLY A 115 28.85 -27.40 -7.98
N GLY A 116 30.08 -26.93 -7.74
CA GLY A 116 31.27 -27.35 -8.50
C GLY A 116 31.45 -28.87 -8.51
N ALA A 117 31.37 -29.53 -7.35
CA ALA A 117 31.50 -30.99 -7.25
C ALA A 117 30.42 -31.74 -8.06
N LEU A 118 29.18 -31.25 -8.05
CA LEU A 118 28.07 -31.84 -8.82
C LEU A 118 28.35 -31.76 -10.33
N TYR A 119 28.77 -30.60 -10.81
CA TYR A 119 28.96 -30.36 -12.24
C TYR A 119 30.28 -30.92 -12.78
N LEU A 120 31.32 -31.04 -11.96
CA LEU A 120 32.51 -31.83 -12.28
C LEU A 120 32.16 -33.32 -12.43
N THR A 121 31.30 -33.84 -11.55
CA THR A 121 30.80 -35.22 -11.66
C THR A 121 29.94 -35.41 -12.91
N LEU A 122 29.09 -34.44 -13.25
CA LEU A 122 28.33 -34.46 -14.49
C LEU A 122 29.25 -34.49 -15.72
N ALA A 123 30.26 -33.63 -15.77
CA ALA A 123 31.21 -33.59 -16.89
C ALA A 123 32.01 -34.90 -17.03
N ALA A 124 32.33 -35.56 -15.91
CA ALA A 124 33.02 -36.85 -15.92
C ALA A 124 32.12 -38.02 -16.36
N THR A 125 30.83 -38.00 -16.01
CA THR A 125 29.89 -39.10 -16.26
C THR A 125 29.08 -38.94 -17.56
N HIS A 126 28.93 -37.70 -18.04
CA HIS A 126 28.17 -37.31 -19.23
C HIS A 126 28.95 -36.23 -20.02
N PRO A 127 30.14 -36.56 -20.59
CA PRO A 127 30.96 -35.60 -21.33
C PRO A 127 30.27 -35.05 -22.61
N ASP A 128 29.19 -35.69 -23.05
CA ASP A 128 28.31 -35.29 -24.15
C ASP A 128 27.23 -34.26 -23.75
N VAL A 129 27.16 -33.87 -22.47
CA VAL A 129 26.27 -32.82 -21.95
C VAL A 129 27.08 -31.54 -21.69
N PRO A 130 26.86 -30.47 -22.46
CA PRO A 130 27.50 -29.19 -22.21
C PRO A 130 27.11 -28.62 -20.84
N VAL A 131 28.12 -28.05 -20.16
CA VAL A 131 27.94 -27.34 -18.89
C VAL A 131 28.33 -25.89 -19.06
N ARG A 132 27.45 -24.96 -18.65
CA ARG A 132 27.76 -23.53 -18.59
C ARG A 132 27.81 -23.04 -17.15
N THR A 133 28.92 -22.41 -16.78
CA THR A 133 29.07 -21.71 -15.51
C THR A 133 28.64 -20.25 -15.66
N TYR A 134 27.65 -19.81 -14.89
CA TYR A 134 27.30 -18.40 -14.76
C TYR A 134 28.25 -17.75 -13.74
N ALA A 135 29.14 -16.88 -14.22
CA ALA A 135 30.09 -16.15 -13.38
C ALA A 135 29.59 -14.72 -13.15
N PRO A 136 29.30 -14.31 -11.90
CA PRO A 136 29.05 -12.91 -11.59
C PRO A 136 30.32 -12.10 -11.85
N VAL A 137 30.22 -11.06 -12.67
CA VAL A 137 31.31 -10.13 -12.99
C VAL A 137 30.77 -8.72 -12.80
N GLY A 138 31.44 -7.92 -11.99
CA GLY A 138 31.03 -6.56 -11.66
C GLY A 138 31.93 -5.97 -10.58
N GLU A 139 31.76 -4.68 -10.31
CA GLU A 139 32.50 -4.02 -9.25
C GLU A 139 31.97 -4.42 -7.87
N LYS A 140 32.80 -4.28 -6.83
CA LYS A 140 32.42 -4.66 -5.45
C LYS A 140 31.10 -4.03 -5.00
N ARG A 141 30.87 -2.76 -5.35
CA ARG A 141 29.65 -2.00 -5.02
C ARG A 141 28.39 -2.65 -5.60
N GLU A 142 28.42 -3.01 -6.88
CA GLU A 142 27.28 -3.59 -7.60
C GLU A 142 26.98 -5.02 -7.13
N LEU A 143 28.04 -5.76 -6.74
CA LEU A 143 27.91 -7.13 -6.27
C LEU A 143 27.31 -7.24 -4.86
N PHE A 144 27.34 -6.20 -4.03
CA PHE A 144 26.78 -6.26 -2.67
C PHE A 144 25.27 -6.45 -2.65
N ALA A 145 24.51 -5.65 -3.41
CA ALA A 145 23.06 -5.80 -3.54
C ALA A 145 22.69 -7.19 -4.09
N TYR A 146 23.49 -7.68 -5.04
CA TYR A 146 23.35 -9.02 -5.59
C TYR A 146 23.66 -10.13 -4.57
N LEU A 147 24.64 -9.91 -3.67
CA LEU A 147 25.12 -10.89 -2.72
C LEU A 147 24.07 -11.22 -1.66
N VAL A 148 23.32 -10.25 -1.15
CA VAL A 148 22.23 -10.49 -0.18
C VAL A 148 21.22 -11.49 -0.75
N ARG A 149 20.72 -11.24 -1.96
CA ARG A 149 19.81 -12.17 -2.66
C ARG A 149 20.46 -13.55 -2.86
N ARG A 150 21.74 -13.58 -3.22
CA ARG A 150 22.46 -14.84 -3.46
C ARG A 150 22.65 -15.66 -2.19
N LEU A 151 22.88 -15.01 -1.05
CA LEU A 151 22.94 -15.63 0.26
C LEU A 151 21.58 -16.21 0.66
N LEU A 152 20.48 -15.47 0.47
CA LEU A 152 19.12 -15.95 0.79
C LEU A 152 18.74 -17.23 0.02
N GLU A 153 18.99 -17.25 -1.29
CA GLU A 153 18.67 -18.39 -2.17
C GLU A 153 19.29 -19.72 -1.67
N ASN A 154 20.46 -19.67 -1.04
CA ASN A 154 21.24 -20.86 -0.71
C ASN A 154 21.41 -21.11 0.79
N SER A 155 21.04 -20.15 1.64
CA SER A 155 21.03 -20.29 3.11
C SER A 155 19.67 -20.73 3.66
N ALA A 156 18.62 -20.76 2.84
CA ALA A 156 17.31 -21.28 3.22
C ALA A 156 17.38 -22.74 3.71
N SER A 157 16.60 -23.09 4.73
CA SER A 157 16.56 -24.46 5.30
C SER A 157 16.12 -25.53 4.30
N SER A 158 15.33 -25.13 3.32
CA SER A 158 14.85 -25.96 2.21
C SER A 158 15.85 -26.08 1.04
N SER A 159 16.96 -25.32 1.05
CA SER A 159 17.98 -25.36 0.00
C SER A 159 18.79 -26.66 0.07
N TYR A 160 18.94 -27.32 -1.08
CA TYR A 160 19.75 -28.54 -1.18
C TYR A 160 21.20 -28.29 -0.79
N VAL A 161 21.78 -27.15 -1.17
CA VAL A 161 23.20 -26.83 -0.88
C VAL A 161 23.45 -26.80 0.64
N ARG A 162 22.51 -26.21 1.41
CA ARG A 162 22.59 -26.18 2.88
C ARG A 162 22.36 -27.56 3.50
N GLN A 163 21.44 -28.35 2.96
CA GLN A 163 21.18 -29.72 3.43
C GLN A 163 22.40 -30.61 3.18
N ALA A 164 23.00 -30.53 1.99
CA ALA A 164 24.21 -31.25 1.61
C ALA A 164 25.41 -30.92 2.51
N ALA A 165 25.61 -29.64 2.84
CA ALA A 165 26.66 -29.23 3.76
C ALA A 165 26.49 -29.75 5.20
N ARG A 166 25.28 -30.17 5.59
CA ARG A 166 24.94 -30.64 6.96
C ARG A 166 24.67 -32.14 7.05
N ALA A 167 24.49 -32.82 5.92
CA ALA A 167 24.18 -34.24 5.91
C ALA A 167 25.40 -35.07 6.31
N LYS A 168 25.16 -36.09 7.14
CA LYS A 168 26.21 -37.04 7.58
C LYS A 168 26.33 -38.23 6.63
N ARG A 169 25.26 -38.57 5.89
CA ARG A 169 25.22 -39.65 4.91
C ARG A 169 24.56 -39.20 3.61
N SER A 170 24.94 -39.80 2.49
CA SER A 170 24.33 -39.56 1.17
C SER A 170 22.84 -39.90 1.13
N ASP A 171 22.43 -40.94 1.86
CA ASP A 171 21.05 -41.42 1.86
C ASP A 171 20.09 -40.41 2.51
N ASP A 172 20.59 -39.62 3.47
CA ASP A 172 19.84 -38.55 4.11
C ASP A 172 19.50 -37.41 3.12
N LEU A 173 20.29 -37.25 2.05
CA LEU A 173 20.08 -36.27 0.98
C LEU A 173 19.16 -36.78 -0.14
N LEU A 174 19.21 -38.08 -0.42
CA LEU A 174 18.37 -38.72 -1.45
C LEU A 174 16.96 -39.01 -0.94
N GLY A 175 16.81 -39.32 0.36
CA GLY A 175 15.53 -39.73 0.96
C GLY A 175 14.40 -38.71 0.85
N THR A 176 14.72 -37.40 0.88
CA THR A 176 13.74 -36.31 0.69
C THR A 176 13.77 -35.68 -0.71
N GLY A 177 14.70 -36.14 -1.56
CA GLY A 177 14.93 -35.56 -2.88
C GLY A 177 13.80 -35.82 -3.88
N PHE A 178 13.00 -36.86 -3.64
CA PHE A 178 11.86 -37.27 -4.46
C PHE A 178 10.50 -36.93 -3.83
N ASP A 179 10.46 -36.13 -2.75
CA ASP A 179 9.23 -35.71 -2.08
C ASP A 179 8.18 -35.11 -3.03
N PHE A 180 8.60 -34.56 -4.18
CA PHE A 180 7.70 -34.03 -5.20
C PHE A 180 6.84 -35.09 -5.91
N LEU A 181 7.14 -36.38 -5.76
CA LEU A 181 6.31 -37.50 -6.22
C LEU A 181 5.20 -37.84 -5.23
N ASP A 182 5.33 -37.43 -3.96
CA ASP A 182 4.30 -37.62 -2.95
C ASP A 182 3.17 -36.61 -3.17
N ALA A 183 2.06 -37.09 -3.75
CA ALA A 183 0.85 -36.31 -4.00
C ALA A 183 0.02 -36.05 -2.73
N SER A 184 0.45 -36.53 -1.56
CA SER A 184 -0.29 -36.35 -0.32
C SER A 184 -0.40 -34.86 0.03
N PRO A 185 -1.62 -34.38 0.36
CA PRO A 185 -1.83 -33.01 0.78
C PRO A 185 -1.08 -32.75 2.09
N ARG A 186 -0.30 -31.66 2.13
CA ARG A 186 0.35 -31.18 3.36
C ARG A 186 -0.42 -29.97 3.91
N PRO A 187 -0.45 -29.79 5.24
CA PRO A 187 -1.07 -28.62 5.84
C PRO A 187 -0.40 -27.34 5.31
N ARG A 188 -1.21 -26.31 5.02
CA ARG A 188 -0.70 -25.01 4.59
C ARG A 188 0.03 -24.37 5.78
N VAL A 189 1.30 -24.06 5.57
CA VAL A 189 2.14 -23.37 6.57
C VAL A 189 2.00 -21.86 6.45
N ILE A 190 1.62 -21.36 5.27
CA ILE A 190 1.46 -19.94 4.96
C ILE A 190 -0.03 -19.72 4.66
N PRO A 191 -0.72 -18.82 5.38
CA PRO A 191 -2.12 -18.48 5.08
C PRO A 191 -2.22 -17.87 3.68
N LEU A 192 -3.37 -17.92 3.02
CA LEU A 192 -3.55 -17.12 1.80
C LEU A 192 -3.38 -15.63 2.11
N PRO A 193 -3.05 -14.79 1.12
CA PRO A 193 -2.93 -13.35 1.37
C PRO A 193 -4.20 -12.77 2.01
N THR A 194 -5.37 -13.19 1.53
CA THR A 194 -6.68 -12.80 2.05
C THR A 194 -7.03 -13.36 3.43
N GLU A 195 -6.24 -14.31 3.95
CA GLU A 195 -6.45 -15.00 5.22
C GLU A 195 -5.48 -14.54 6.32
N LEU A 196 -4.65 -13.51 6.06
CA LEU A 196 -3.57 -13.09 6.97
C LEU A 196 -4.03 -12.78 8.40
N HIS A 197 -5.26 -12.32 8.57
CA HIS A 197 -5.86 -11.99 9.87
C HIS A 197 -7.05 -12.89 10.24
N MET A 198 -7.23 -14.01 9.55
CA MET A 198 -8.27 -14.99 9.88
C MET A 198 -7.84 -15.86 11.07
N PRO A 199 -8.79 -16.30 11.93
CA PRO A 199 -10.23 -16.12 11.83
C PRO A 199 -10.76 -14.77 12.37
N GLN A 200 -9.90 -13.88 12.87
CA GLN A 200 -10.32 -12.65 13.55
C GLN A 200 -11.02 -11.67 12.60
N ARG A 201 -10.47 -11.45 11.40
CA ARG A 201 -11.09 -10.60 10.37
C ARG A 201 -10.60 -10.95 8.96
N ARG A 202 -11.43 -10.63 7.98
CA ARG A 202 -11.02 -10.58 6.56
C ARG A 202 -10.26 -9.28 6.30
N ILE A 203 -9.31 -9.32 5.38
CA ILE A 203 -8.64 -8.11 4.87
C ILE A 203 -9.34 -7.58 3.63
N ALA A 204 -9.13 -6.31 3.30
CA ALA A 204 -9.56 -5.76 2.02
C ALA A 204 -8.85 -6.46 0.84
N ARG A 205 -9.61 -6.90 -0.17
CA ARG A 205 -9.05 -7.44 -1.41
C ARG A 205 -8.32 -6.33 -2.17
N GLY A 206 -7.22 -6.68 -2.80
CA GLY A 206 -6.55 -5.81 -3.76
C GLY A 206 -6.28 -6.52 -5.07
N HIS A 207 -5.70 -5.74 -5.99
CA HIS A 207 -5.42 -6.15 -7.36
C HIS A 207 -3.97 -5.81 -7.70
N ASP A 208 -3.31 -6.65 -8.49
CA ASP A 208 -1.93 -6.40 -8.91
C ASP A 208 -1.91 -5.40 -10.05
N LEU A 209 -1.85 -4.12 -9.72
CA LEU A 209 -1.70 -3.04 -10.71
C LEU A 209 -0.31 -3.03 -11.38
N GLY A 210 0.61 -3.91 -10.97
CA GLY A 210 1.84 -4.19 -11.72
C GLY A 210 1.61 -5.06 -12.95
N ASP A 211 0.49 -5.78 -13.04
CA ASP A 211 0.07 -6.47 -14.25
C ASP A 211 -0.61 -5.48 -15.20
N SER A 212 -0.05 -5.32 -16.40
CA SER A 212 -0.50 -4.30 -17.35
C SER A 212 -1.95 -4.49 -17.82
N ALA A 213 -2.43 -5.73 -17.90
CA ALA A 213 -3.81 -6.02 -18.27
C ALA A 213 -4.78 -5.61 -17.14
N THR A 214 -4.45 -5.98 -15.90
CA THR A 214 -5.21 -5.59 -14.70
C THR A 214 -5.24 -4.08 -14.53
N LEU A 215 -4.11 -3.38 -14.70
CA LEU A 215 -4.04 -1.93 -14.62
C LEU A 215 -4.90 -1.25 -15.70
N ALA A 216 -4.84 -1.74 -16.95
CA ALA A 216 -5.65 -1.21 -18.04
C ALA A 216 -7.15 -1.43 -17.81
N GLU A 217 -7.54 -2.59 -17.27
CA GLU A 217 -8.93 -2.89 -16.89
C GLU A 217 -9.43 -1.91 -15.83
N TRP A 218 -8.68 -1.70 -14.75
CA TRP A 218 -9.07 -0.75 -13.69
C TRP A 218 -9.11 0.69 -14.16
N ALA A 219 -8.13 1.11 -14.97
CA ALA A 219 -8.14 2.44 -15.58
C ALA A 219 -9.38 2.64 -16.44
N LYS A 220 -9.77 1.63 -17.22
CA LYS A 220 -11.02 1.66 -18.00
C LYS A 220 -12.24 1.76 -17.09
N SER A 221 -12.37 0.92 -16.07
CA SER A 221 -13.52 0.94 -15.15
C SER A 221 -13.66 2.29 -14.43
N VAL A 222 -12.56 2.87 -13.97
CA VAL A 222 -12.55 4.21 -13.34
C VAL A 222 -13.02 5.30 -14.31
N ASN A 223 -12.63 5.22 -15.57
CA ASN A 223 -13.07 6.16 -16.60
C ASN A 223 -14.55 5.98 -16.97
N GLU A 224 -15.06 4.74 -16.96
CA GLU A 224 -16.47 4.42 -17.24
C GLU A 224 -17.43 4.85 -16.14
N GLU A 225 -16.96 4.96 -14.89
CA GLU A 225 -17.72 5.52 -13.75
C GLU A 225 -17.90 7.05 -13.82
N ARG A 226 -17.41 7.70 -14.89
CA ARG A 226 -17.58 9.13 -15.09
C ARG A 226 -19.05 9.47 -15.33
N ARG A 227 -19.65 10.07 -14.31
CA ARG A 227 -21.02 10.63 -14.33
C ARG A 227 -21.06 11.93 -13.54
N THR A 228 -22.12 12.70 -13.72
CA THR A 228 -22.37 13.87 -12.88
C THR A 228 -22.89 13.41 -11.52
N TRP A 229 -22.15 13.72 -10.47
CA TRP A 229 -22.54 13.41 -9.10
C TRP A 229 -23.31 14.58 -8.48
N THR A 230 -24.29 14.28 -7.63
CA THR A 230 -24.95 15.30 -6.82
C THR A 230 -24.81 14.87 -5.37
N ALA A 231 -24.39 15.78 -4.50
CA ALA A 231 -24.34 15.58 -3.06
C ALA A 231 -25.19 16.63 -2.34
N GLY A 232 -25.79 16.25 -1.22
CA GLY A 232 -26.51 17.16 -0.33
C GLY A 232 -26.34 16.74 1.11
N SER A 233 -26.85 17.53 2.05
CA SER A 233 -26.92 17.08 3.44
C SER A 233 -27.85 15.87 3.57
N LEU A 234 -27.53 14.98 4.52
CA LEU A 234 -28.41 13.90 4.96
C LEU A 234 -28.73 14.13 6.43
N VAL A 235 -29.98 14.47 6.72
CA VAL A 235 -30.47 14.66 8.09
C VAL A 235 -31.62 13.68 8.30
N ASN A 236 -31.44 12.72 9.19
CA ASN A 236 -32.39 11.63 9.40
C ASN A 236 -32.76 10.87 8.12
N GLY A 237 -31.80 10.72 7.19
CA GLY A 237 -32.01 10.07 5.90
C GLY A 237 -32.70 10.93 4.85
N GLU A 238 -33.14 12.13 5.21
CA GLU A 238 -33.71 13.08 4.26
C GLU A 238 -32.61 13.92 3.61
N ARG A 239 -32.73 14.08 2.29
CA ARG A 239 -31.74 14.79 1.49
C ARG A 239 -32.08 16.28 1.41
N GLY A 240 -31.20 17.13 1.92
CA GLY A 240 -31.29 18.57 1.76
C GLY A 240 -30.68 19.02 0.44
N LEU A 241 -31.46 19.05 -0.64
CA LEU A 241 -31.06 19.64 -1.93
C LEU A 241 -31.40 21.13 -1.98
N ARG A 242 -30.40 21.95 -2.32
CA ARG A 242 -30.42 23.42 -2.32
C ARG A 242 -29.48 23.96 -3.41
N PRO A 243 -29.38 25.29 -3.63
CA PRO A 243 -28.42 25.82 -4.61
C PRO A 243 -27.06 25.18 -4.41
N ALA A 244 -26.63 24.44 -5.44
CA ALA A 244 -25.45 23.61 -5.38
C ALA A 244 -24.28 24.37 -6.01
N ARG A 245 -23.09 24.20 -5.44
CA ARG A 245 -21.86 24.66 -6.10
C ARG A 245 -21.29 23.54 -6.97
N PRO A 246 -20.69 23.86 -8.12
CA PRO A 246 -19.98 22.86 -8.90
C PRO A 246 -18.74 22.34 -8.13
N VAL A 247 -18.40 21.10 -8.39
CA VAL A 247 -17.14 20.46 -7.99
C VAL A 247 -16.37 20.15 -9.26
N VAL A 248 -15.16 20.68 -9.37
CA VAL A 248 -14.30 20.56 -10.55
C VAL A 248 -13.08 19.70 -10.23
N SER A 249 -12.52 19.05 -11.25
CA SER A 249 -11.32 18.24 -11.06
C SER A 249 -10.06 19.11 -10.84
N PRO A 250 -9.22 18.81 -9.83
CA PRO A 250 -7.94 19.50 -9.65
C PRO A 250 -6.98 19.27 -10.82
N ALA A 251 -7.08 18.13 -11.49
CA ALA A 251 -6.28 17.77 -12.65
C ALA A 251 -6.76 18.45 -13.93
N ARG A 252 -8.09 18.63 -14.05
CA ARG A 252 -8.78 19.15 -15.24
C ARG A 252 -9.89 20.14 -14.82
N PRO A 253 -9.55 21.42 -14.60
CA PRO A 253 -10.48 22.41 -14.04
C PRO A 253 -11.69 22.71 -14.93
N ASP A 254 -11.62 22.37 -16.21
CA ASP A 254 -12.71 22.44 -17.18
C ASP A 254 -13.74 21.31 -17.04
N VAL A 255 -13.39 20.26 -16.28
CA VAL A 255 -14.27 19.12 -16.01
C VAL A 255 -14.99 19.30 -14.67
N THR A 256 -16.29 19.57 -14.76
CA THR A 256 -17.20 19.46 -13.61
C THR A 256 -17.52 17.98 -13.35
N ILE A 257 -17.23 17.53 -12.14
CA ILE A 257 -17.47 16.17 -11.65
C ILE A 257 -18.91 16.02 -11.15
N GLY A 258 -19.44 17.10 -10.58
CA GLY A 258 -20.73 17.10 -9.92
C GLY A 258 -21.02 18.40 -9.23
N GLU A 259 -22.00 18.37 -8.33
CA GLU A 259 -22.45 19.52 -7.56
C GLU A 259 -22.75 19.14 -6.10
N VAL A 260 -22.53 20.09 -5.19
CA VAL A 260 -22.74 19.89 -3.75
C VAL A 260 -23.67 20.98 -3.21
N SER A 261 -24.79 20.57 -2.63
CA SER A 261 -25.64 21.42 -1.80
C SER A 261 -25.10 21.43 -0.36
N GLU A 262 -24.52 22.55 0.06
CA GLU A 262 -23.95 22.68 1.40
C GLU A 262 -25.04 22.82 2.48
N ALA A 263 -24.74 22.33 3.69
CA ALA A 263 -25.57 22.44 4.86
C ALA A 263 -25.69 23.90 5.34
N THR A 264 -26.74 24.22 6.11
CA THR A 264 -26.88 25.50 6.80
C THR A 264 -26.74 25.31 8.30
N PRO A 265 -26.51 26.38 9.08
CA PRO A 265 -26.60 26.34 10.53
C PRO A 265 -27.90 25.69 11.05
N ASP A 266 -29.03 25.89 10.39
CA ASP A 266 -30.32 25.27 10.77
C ASP A 266 -30.32 23.75 10.59
N MET A 267 -29.69 23.26 9.52
CA MET A 267 -29.50 21.83 9.30
C MET A 267 -28.52 21.23 10.31
N VAL A 268 -27.49 21.97 10.73
CA VAL A 268 -26.61 21.56 11.84
C VAL A 268 -27.44 21.34 13.11
N ARG A 269 -28.29 22.31 13.48
CA ARG A 269 -29.17 22.17 14.65
C ARG A 269 -30.09 20.96 14.52
N SER A 270 -30.78 20.81 13.39
CA SER A 270 -31.67 19.67 13.13
C SER A 270 -30.94 18.31 13.19
N ALA A 271 -29.74 18.21 12.62
CA ALA A 271 -28.93 17.00 12.68
C ALA A 271 -28.51 16.66 14.12
N VAL A 272 -28.08 17.66 14.91
CA VAL A 272 -27.74 17.44 16.32
C VAL A 272 -28.97 17.08 17.14
N ASP A 273 -30.12 17.74 16.91
CA ASP A 273 -31.39 17.41 17.57
C ASP A 273 -31.77 15.94 17.33
N CYS A 274 -31.72 15.50 16.07
CA CYS A 274 -32.07 14.14 15.68
C CYS A 274 -31.05 13.10 16.20
N ALA A 275 -29.75 13.37 16.07
CA ALA A 275 -28.70 12.51 16.60
C ALA A 275 -28.82 12.36 18.12
N HIS A 276 -29.04 13.48 18.81
CA HIS A 276 -29.23 13.47 20.26
C HIS A 276 -30.46 12.67 20.66
N ALA A 277 -31.61 12.85 19.99
CA ALA A 277 -32.82 12.07 20.25
C ALA A 277 -32.62 10.56 20.01
N SER A 278 -31.85 10.19 18.99
CA SER A 278 -31.61 8.80 18.59
C SER A 278 -30.54 8.08 19.41
N ARG A 279 -29.77 8.80 20.24
CA ARG A 279 -28.57 8.28 20.92
C ARG A 279 -28.84 7.05 21.78
N VAL A 280 -29.96 7.02 22.50
CA VAL A 280 -30.31 5.90 23.39
C VAL A 280 -30.73 4.68 22.58
N ALA A 281 -31.52 4.89 21.52
CA ALA A 281 -31.93 3.81 20.64
C ALA A 281 -30.71 3.17 19.95
N TRP A 282 -29.73 3.97 19.52
CA TRP A 282 -28.52 3.43 18.90
C TRP A 282 -27.56 2.77 19.90
N SER A 283 -27.35 3.37 21.08
CA SER A 283 -26.45 2.80 22.08
C SER A 283 -26.91 1.45 22.64
N THR A 284 -28.22 1.18 22.59
CA THR A 284 -28.84 -0.08 23.04
C THR A 284 -28.86 -1.19 21.99
N VAL A 285 -28.59 -0.90 20.71
CA VAL A 285 -28.34 -1.93 19.69
C VAL A 285 -27.14 -2.77 20.12
N SER A 286 -27.19 -4.09 20.01
CA SER A 286 -26.11 -4.92 20.53
C SER A 286 -24.80 -4.71 19.76
N VAL A 287 -23.66 -4.88 20.45
CA VAL A 287 -22.34 -4.74 19.82
C VAL A 287 -22.17 -5.66 18.59
N PRO A 288 -22.59 -6.94 18.62
CA PRO A 288 -22.53 -7.79 17.43
C PRO A 288 -23.32 -7.25 16.23
N GLU A 289 -24.49 -6.65 16.45
CA GLU A 289 -25.32 -6.05 15.39
C GLU A 289 -24.67 -4.80 14.80
N ARG A 290 -24.10 -3.93 15.65
CA ARG A 290 -23.33 -2.75 15.19
C ARG A 290 -22.09 -3.17 14.41
N ALA A 291 -21.35 -4.16 14.89
CA ALA A 291 -20.20 -4.73 14.19
C ALA A 291 -20.58 -5.35 12.84
N ALA A 292 -21.70 -6.07 12.77
CA ALA A 292 -22.22 -6.62 11.52
C ALA A 292 -22.63 -5.52 10.52
N ALA A 293 -23.11 -4.36 10.98
CA ALA A 293 -23.38 -3.22 10.11
C ALA A 293 -22.10 -2.65 9.47
N LEU A 294 -21.01 -2.56 10.24
CA LEU A 294 -19.70 -2.17 9.71
C LEU A 294 -19.16 -3.19 8.70
N GLU A 295 -19.34 -4.49 8.94
CA GLU A 295 -18.92 -5.52 7.96
C GLU A 295 -19.72 -5.44 6.67
N ARG A 296 -21.04 -5.19 6.74
CA ARG A 296 -21.85 -4.91 5.54
C ARG A 296 -21.38 -3.64 4.82
N LEU A 297 -21.01 -2.59 5.56
CA LEU A 297 -20.42 -1.39 4.97
C LEU A 297 -19.10 -1.72 4.26
N ALA A 298 -18.24 -2.53 4.88
CA ALA A 298 -16.98 -2.98 4.26
C ALA A 298 -17.22 -3.71 2.93
N ASP A 299 -18.21 -4.62 2.91
CA ASP A 299 -18.57 -5.35 1.69
C ASP A 299 -19.17 -4.44 0.61
N LEU A 300 -19.94 -3.42 1.00
CA LEU A 300 -20.49 -2.40 0.10
C LEU A 300 -19.39 -1.48 -0.48
N LEU A 301 -18.43 -1.06 0.33
CA LEU A 301 -17.27 -0.27 -0.12
C LEU A 301 -16.43 -1.07 -1.12
N GLU A 302 -16.19 -2.35 -0.84
CA GLU A 302 -15.44 -3.23 -1.74
C GLU A 302 -16.20 -3.52 -3.05
N ALA A 303 -17.54 -3.63 -3.00
CA ALA A 303 -18.39 -3.78 -4.18
C ALA A 303 -18.46 -2.50 -5.03
N ASP A 304 -18.31 -1.32 -4.43
CA ASP A 304 -18.33 0.00 -5.09
C ASP A 304 -16.92 0.53 -5.40
N MET A 305 -15.90 -0.34 -5.37
CA MET A 305 -14.49 0.07 -5.47
C MET A 305 -14.20 0.92 -6.71
N ALA A 306 -14.73 0.56 -7.89
CA ALA A 306 -14.54 1.35 -9.11
C ALA A 306 -15.13 2.77 -8.99
N GLY A 307 -16.34 2.91 -8.45
CA GLY A 307 -17.00 4.21 -8.26
C GLY A 307 -16.28 5.10 -7.24
N LEU A 308 -15.83 4.51 -6.12
CA LEU A 308 -15.04 5.22 -5.11
C LEU A 308 -13.66 5.61 -5.65
N MET A 309 -12.99 4.73 -6.38
CA MET A 309 -11.72 5.04 -7.05
C MET A 309 -11.90 6.18 -8.06
N ALA A 310 -12.99 6.18 -8.83
CA ALA A 310 -13.27 7.26 -9.77
C ALA A 310 -13.44 8.60 -9.06
N LEU A 311 -14.17 8.65 -7.95
CA LEU A 311 -14.27 9.87 -7.15
C LEU A 311 -12.91 10.30 -6.57
N CYS A 312 -12.09 9.38 -6.04
CA CYS A 312 -10.73 9.70 -5.59
C CYS A 312 -9.83 10.26 -6.70
N VAL A 313 -9.90 9.70 -7.91
CA VAL A 313 -9.09 10.14 -9.06
C VAL A 313 -9.57 11.51 -9.53
N TRP A 314 -10.88 11.67 -9.75
CA TRP A 314 -11.43 12.87 -10.37
C TRP A 314 -11.55 14.04 -9.39
N GLU A 315 -12.01 13.79 -8.15
CA GLU A 315 -12.29 14.82 -7.14
C GLU A 315 -11.07 15.13 -6.28
N ALA A 316 -10.30 14.11 -5.88
CA ALA A 316 -9.15 14.28 -5.00
C ALA A 316 -7.78 14.25 -5.71
N GLY A 317 -7.74 13.95 -7.02
CA GLY A 317 -6.51 13.94 -7.81
C GLY A 317 -5.57 12.76 -7.52
N LYS A 318 -6.06 11.66 -6.94
CA LYS A 318 -5.24 10.48 -6.60
C LYS A 318 -4.93 9.64 -7.83
N THR A 319 -3.72 9.10 -7.92
CA THR A 319 -3.39 8.07 -8.92
C THR A 319 -4.17 6.78 -8.67
N LEU A 320 -4.29 5.91 -9.68
CA LEU A 320 -5.03 4.65 -9.55
C LEU A 320 -4.56 3.77 -8.37
N PRO A 321 -3.25 3.58 -8.11
CA PRO A 321 -2.80 2.82 -6.95
C PRO A 321 -3.16 3.48 -5.61
N ASP A 322 -3.05 4.81 -5.53
CA ASP A 322 -3.39 5.57 -4.33
C ASP A 322 -4.90 5.55 -4.04
N ALA A 323 -5.73 5.61 -5.08
CA ALA A 323 -7.18 5.50 -4.97
C ALA A 323 -7.62 4.11 -4.49
N MET A 324 -7.04 3.04 -5.06
CA MET A 324 -7.32 1.67 -4.61
C MET A 324 -6.88 1.45 -3.15
N ALA A 325 -5.72 1.97 -2.76
CA ALA A 325 -5.24 1.89 -1.38
C ALA A 325 -6.18 2.59 -0.40
N ASP A 326 -6.71 3.75 -0.74
CA ASP A 326 -7.67 4.52 0.09
C ASP A 326 -8.98 3.74 0.33
N VAL A 327 -9.52 3.09 -0.72
CA VAL A 327 -10.71 2.23 -0.58
C VAL A 327 -10.40 1.00 0.27
N ARG A 328 -9.25 0.34 0.05
CA ARG A 328 -8.85 -0.83 0.84
C ARG A 328 -8.69 -0.49 2.32
N GLU A 329 -8.08 0.64 2.63
CA GLU A 329 -7.90 1.10 4.01
C GLU A 329 -9.25 1.38 4.70
N ALA A 330 -10.24 1.94 3.99
CA ALA A 330 -11.60 2.10 4.51
C ALA A 330 -12.29 0.76 4.84
N VAL A 331 -12.17 -0.22 3.95
CA VAL A 331 -12.68 -1.59 4.17
C VAL A 331 -12.01 -2.22 5.39
N ASP A 332 -10.68 -2.07 5.51
CA ASP A 332 -9.93 -2.55 6.65
C ASP A 332 -10.35 -1.86 7.96
N PHE A 333 -10.58 -0.54 7.98
CA PHE A 333 -11.10 0.16 9.15
C PHE A 333 -12.44 -0.41 9.62
N CYS A 334 -13.39 -0.63 8.71
CA CYS A 334 -14.68 -1.21 9.05
C CYS A 334 -14.54 -2.59 9.69
N ARG A 335 -13.75 -3.49 9.08
CA ARG A 335 -13.56 -4.86 9.55
C ARG A 335 -12.74 -4.90 10.86
N TYR A 336 -11.73 -4.06 10.98
CA TYR A 336 -10.91 -3.93 12.19
C TYR A 336 -11.74 -3.39 13.36
N TYR A 337 -12.48 -2.29 13.19
CA TYR A 337 -13.30 -1.75 14.28
C TYR A 337 -14.47 -2.66 14.65
N ALA A 338 -15.03 -3.42 13.70
CA ALA A 338 -16.00 -4.47 14.01
C ALA A 338 -15.40 -5.57 14.90
N GLN A 339 -14.20 -6.06 14.57
CA GLN A 339 -13.46 -7.03 15.41
C GLN A 339 -13.17 -6.44 16.80
N GLN A 340 -12.55 -5.26 16.86
CA GLN A 340 -12.19 -4.63 18.12
C GLN A 340 -13.40 -4.35 19.01
N ALA A 341 -14.54 -3.98 18.42
CA ALA A 341 -15.77 -3.78 19.17
C ALA A 341 -16.26 -5.08 19.82
N ARG A 342 -16.24 -6.20 19.11
CA ARG A 342 -16.62 -7.50 19.69
C ARG A 342 -15.70 -7.89 20.84
N GLU A 343 -14.39 -7.70 20.67
CA GLU A 343 -13.40 -8.05 21.69
C GLU A 343 -13.47 -7.16 22.93
N ARG A 344 -13.70 -5.84 22.75
CA ARG A 344 -13.56 -4.85 23.84
C ARG A 344 -14.88 -4.34 24.41
N LEU A 345 -15.94 -4.36 23.62
CA LEU A 345 -17.27 -3.83 23.98
C LEU A 345 -18.32 -4.94 24.10
N GLY A 346 -18.08 -6.10 23.49
CA GLY A 346 -19.09 -7.15 23.32
C GLY A 346 -19.50 -7.88 24.59
N SER A 347 -18.72 -7.79 25.66
CA SER A 347 -19.05 -8.42 26.95
C SER A 347 -18.57 -7.58 28.12
N PRO A 348 -19.35 -7.51 29.21
CA PRO A 348 -18.89 -6.89 30.44
C PRO A 348 -17.63 -7.57 31.00
N MET A 349 -16.68 -6.79 31.50
CA MET A 349 -15.45 -7.32 32.10
C MET A 349 -15.67 -7.51 33.60
N ALA A 350 -15.65 -8.76 34.07
CA ALA A 350 -15.66 -9.06 35.49
C ALA A 350 -14.38 -8.55 36.15
N LEU A 351 -14.53 -7.80 37.24
CA LEU A 351 -13.43 -7.28 38.04
C LEU A 351 -13.27 -8.13 39.32
N PRO A 352 -12.06 -8.23 39.89
CA PRO A 352 -11.86 -8.91 41.15
C PRO A 352 -12.66 -8.23 42.27
N GLY A 353 -13.23 -9.02 43.17
CA GLY A 353 -14.04 -8.55 44.30
C GLY A 353 -14.18 -9.60 45.40
N PRO A 354 -14.69 -9.22 46.58
CA PRO A 354 -14.95 -10.14 47.68
C PRO A 354 -16.09 -11.12 47.37
N VAL A 355 -16.17 -12.21 48.13
CA VAL A 355 -17.29 -13.16 48.04
C VAL A 355 -18.61 -12.44 48.40
N GLY A 356 -19.65 -12.65 47.60
CA GLY A 356 -20.96 -12.02 47.77
C GLY A 356 -21.14 -10.70 47.02
N GLU A 357 -20.13 -10.24 46.26
CA GLU A 357 -20.17 -9.02 45.44
C GLU A 357 -19.87 -9.31 43.96
N SER A 358 -20.53 -8.61 43.04
CA SER A 358 -20.28 -8.67 41.60
C SER A 358 -19.80 -7.32 41.10
N ASN A 359 -18.52 -7.25 40.71
CA ASN A 359 -17.93 -6.06 40.11
C ASN A 359 -17.78 -6.24 38.60
N VAL A 360 -18.36 -5.32 37.83
CA VAL A 360 -18.42 -5.45 36.37
C VAL A 360 -18.14 -4.09 35.71
N LEU A 361 -17.19 -4.06 34.78
CA LEU A 361 -16.93 -2.90 33.93
C LEU A 361 -17.63 -3.07 32.58
N THR A 362 -18.36 -2.04 32.16
CA THR A 362 -19.00 -1.95 30.85
C THR A 362 -18.64 -0.64 30.16
N LEU A 363 -18.51 -0.66 28.84
CA LEU A 363 -18.23 0.50 28.01
C LEU A 363 -19.46 0.85 27.17
N HIS A 364 -19.84 2.13 27.16
CA HIS A 364 -21.04 2.64 26.49
C HIS A 364 -20.71 3.82 25.60
N GLY A 365 -21.57 4.08 24.61
CA GLY A 365 -21.50 5.28 23.79
C GLY A 365 -21.61 6.54 24.64
N ARG A 366 -20.81 7.56 24.32
CA ARG A 366 -20.81 8.85 25.02
C ARG A 366 -21.98 9.74 24.62
N GLY A 367 -22.47 9.63 23.39
CA GLY A 367 -23.59 10.44 22.89
C GLY A 367 -23.44 10.78 21.41
N VAL A 368 -23.53 12.06 21.06
CA VAL A 368 -23.33 12.55 19.69
C VAL A 368 -21.85 12.83 19.44
N PHE A 369 -21.27 12.19 18.43
CA PHE A 369 -19.90 12.43 17.98
C PHE A 369 -19.88 13.27 16.71
N ALA A 370 -19.04 14.30 16.69
CA ALA A 370 -18.72 15.03 15.47
C ALA A 370 -17.50 14.39 14.79
N CYS A 371 -17.65 13.95 13.55
CA CYS A 371 -16.54 13.40 12.75
C CYS A 371 -16.18 14.42 11.65
N ILE A 372 -14.99 15.01 11.75
CA ILE A 372 -14.51 16.05 10.84
C ILE A 372 -13.24 15.53 10.13
N SER A 373 -13.36 15.26 8.83
CA SER A 373 -12.34 14.55 8.05
C SER A 373 -11.63 15.46 7.03
N PRO A 374 -10.38 15.11 6.64
CA PRO A 374 -9.59 15.88 5.69
C PRO A 374 -9.92 15.47 4.25
N TRP A 375 -9.35 16.19 3.28
CA TRP A 375 -9.54 15.93 1.85
C TRP A 375 -8.56 14.91 1.27
N ASN A 376 -7.45 14.63 1.94
CA ASN A 376 -6.34 13.84 1.36
C ASN A 376 -6.53 12.32 1.50
N PHE A 377 -7.40 11.87 2.39
CA PHE A 377 -7.91 10.50 2.45
C PHE A 377 -9.44 10.54 2.58
N PRO A 378 -10.13 10.93 1.50
CA PRO A 378 -11.56 11.20 1.54
C PRO A 378 -12.40 9.94 1.74
N VAL A 379 -11.82 8.74 1.53
CA VAL A 379 -12.49 7.46 1.76
C VAL A 379 -12.09 6.87 3.10
N ALA A 380 -10.79 6.59 3.31
CA ALA A 380 -10.29 5.89 4.49
C ALA A 380 -10.54 6.64 5.81
N ILE A 381 -10.05 7.87 5.94
CA ILE A 381 -10.12 8.61 7.22
C ILE A 381 -11.57 8.99 7.54
N PHE A 382 -12.35 9.42 6.53
CA PHE A 382 -13.79 9.67 6.72
C PHE A 382 -14.51 8.43 7.25
N THR A 383 -14.33 7.28 6.58
CA THR A 383 -14.96 6.02 6.98
C THR A 383 -14.46 5.57 8.36
N GLY A 384 -13.16 5.64 8.62
CA GLY A 384 -12.56 5.19 9.87
C GLY A 384 -13.07 5.94 11.09
N GLN A 385 -13.11 7.28 11.04
CA GLN A 385 -13.67 8.11 12.12
C GLN A 385 -15.15 7.77 12.39
N VAL A 386 -15.95 7.70 11.33
CA VAL A 386 -17.40 7.42 11.43
C VAL A 386 -17.66 6.01 11.94
N ALA A 387 -16.97 5.00 11.41
CA ALA A 387 -17.11 3.59 11.80
C ALA A 387 -16.75 3.38 13.27
N ALA A 388 -15.63 3.95 13.74
CA ALA A 388 -15.22 3.84 15.15
C ALA A 388 -16.26 4.47 16.10
N ALA A 389 -16.77 5.66 15.78
CA ALA A 389 -17.79 6.32 16.59
C ALA A 389 -19.12 5.55 16.63
N LEU A 390 -19.60 5.08 15.47
CA LEU A 390 -20.84 4.32 15.35
C LEU A 390 -20.77 2.99 16.11
N VAL A 391 -19.70 2.20 15.95
CA VAL A 391 -19.61 0.88 16.57
C VAL A 391 -19.45 0.95 18.10
N ALA A 392 -18.86 2.05 18.60
CA ALA A 392 -18.81 2.36 20.02
C ALA A 392 -20.17 2.77 20.62
N GLY A 393 -21.23 2.86 19.80
CA GLY A 393 -22.60 3.17 20.23
C GLY A 393 -22.90 4.67 20.26
N ASN A 394 -22.10 5.50 19.59
CA ASN A 394 -22.39 6.93 19.43
C ASN A 394 -23.18 7.16 18.15
N THR A 395 -24.07 8.15 18.15
CA THR A 395 -24.63 8.70 16.92
C THR A 395 -23.65 9.70 16.33
N VAL A 396 -23.58 9.81 15.01
CA VAL A 396 -22.55 10.58 14.31
C VAL A 396 -23.16 11.71 13.49
N VAL A 397 -22.54 12.89 13.58
CA VAL A 397 -22.72 13.99 12.63
C VAL A 397 -21.38 14.19 11.92
N ALA A 398 -21.33 13.81 10.64
CA ALA A 398 -20.11 13.83 9.85
C ALA A 398 -20.03 15.08 8.96
N LYS A 399 -18.88 15.75 8.99
CA LYS A 399 -18.55 16.93 8.19
C LYS A 399 -17.27 16.63 7.40
N PRO A 400 -17.34 16.37 6.08
CA PRO A 400 -16.15 16.13 5.28
C PRO A 400 -15.43 17.43 4.93
N ALA A 401 -14.20 17.34 4.40
CA ALA A 401 -13.56 18.48 3.74
C ALA A 401 -14.39 18.97 2.54
N GLN A 402 -14.34 20.27 2.27
CA GLN A 402 -15.15 20.87 1.21
C GLN A 402 -14.73 20.35 -0.19
N GLN A 403 -13.44 20.09 -0.37
CA GLN A 403 -12.87 19.65 -1.64
C GLN A 403 -13.36 18.27 -2.09
N THR A 404 -13.76 17.40 -1.16
CA THR A 404 -14.04 15.97 -1.44
C THR A 404 -15.43 15.51 -0.96
N ALA A 405 -16.39 16.42 -1.02
CA ALA A 405 -17.73 16.20 -0.51
C ALA A 405 -18.53 15.16 -1.32
N LEU A 406 -18.27 14.96 -2.61
CA LEU A 406 -18.95 13.94 -3.43
C LEU A 406 -18.52 12.54 -3.01
N THR A 407 -17.21 12.32 -2.82
CA THR A 407 -16.64 11.08 -2.30
C THR A 407 -17.26 10.72 -0.94
N ALA A 408 -17.26 11.67 -0.01
CA ALA A 408 -17.81 11.44 1.32
C ALA A 408 -19.34 11.22 1.30
N TYR A 409 -20.07 11.89 0.40
CA TYR A 409 -21.50 11.67 0.22
C TYR A 409 -21.80 10.26 -0.30
N ARG A 410 -21.01 9.75 -1.26
CA ARG A 410 -21.17 8.36 -1.73
C ARG A 410 -21.02 7.37 -0.58
N ILE A 411 -20.03 7.57 0.29
CA ILE A 411 -19.85 6.72 1.48
C ILE A 411 -21.03 6.89 2.45
N ALA A 412 -21.56 8.10 2.62
CA ALA A 412 -22.74 8.37 3.43
C ALA A 412 -23.97 7.57 2.95
N GLU A 413 -24.17 7.45 1.63
CA GLU A 413 -25.21 6.57 1.06
C GLU A 413 -24.95 5.10 1.41
N LEU A 414 -23.70 4.63 1.30
CA LEU A 414 -23.34 3.25 1.63
C LEU A 414 -23.48 2.94 3.13
N ILE A 415 -23.23 3.90 4.02
CA ILE A 415 -23.45 3.80 5.47
C ILE A 415 -24.94 3.53 5.76
N LEU A 416 -25.84 4.31 5.17
CA LEU A 416 -27.29 4.10 5.32
C LEU A 416 -27.71 2.76 4.71
N LYS A 417 -27.18 2.41 3.52
CA LYS A 417 -27.44 1.13 2.86
C LYS A 417 -26.94 -0.08 3.66
N ALA A 418 -25.91 0.07 4.48
CA ALA A 418 -25.41 -0.96 5.38
C ALA A 418 -26.37 -1.26 6.57
N GLY A 419 -27.43 -0.48 6.72
CA GLY A 419 -28.43 -0.64 7.78
C GLY A 419 -28.13 0.17 9.04
N ILE A 420 -27.24 1.17 8.97
CA ILE A 420 -27.12 2.15 10.04
C ILE A 420 -28.39 3.02 10.04
N PRO A 421 -29.10 3.16 11.19
CA PRO A 421 -30.33 3.93 11.25
C PRO A 421 -30.12 5.39 10.82
N PRO A 422 -31.03 5.98 10.04
CA PRO A 422 -30.90 7.38 9.61
C PRO A 422 -30.78 8.38 10.77
N GLY A 423 -31.40 8.12 11.91
CA GLY A 423 -31.25 8.94 13.11
C GLY A 423 -29.87 8.82 13.78
N ALA A 424 -29.12 7.73 13.51
CA ALA A 424 -27.80 7.47 14.09
C ALA A 424 -26.64 8.06 13.28
N PHE A 425 -26.85 8.43 12.02
CA PHE A 425 -25.82 8.99 11.16
C PHE A 425 -26.36 10.15 10.30
N HIS A 426 -25.69 11.28 10.35
CA HIS A 426 -26.00 12.50 9.60
C HIS A 426 -24.78 12.98 8.83
N PHE A 427 -25.01 13.57 7.67
CA PHE A 427 -23.95 14.08 6.79
C PHE A 427 -24.19 15.56 6.48
N LEU A 428 -23.21 16.40 6.78
CA LEU A 428 -23.30 17.85 6.64
C LEU A 428 -22.11 18.37 5.80
N PRO A 429 -22.25 18.44 4.46
CA PRO A 429 -21.22 19.04 3.63
C PRO A 429 -21.19 20.56 3.84
N GLY A 430 -20.02 21.18 3.76
CA GLY A 430 -19.90 22.63 3.91
C GLY A 430 -18.47 23.07 4.20
N ASP A 431 -18.31 24.34 4.52
CA ASP A 431 -17.03 24.96 4.84
C ASP A 431 -16.66 24.80 6.33
N GLY A 432 -15.69 25.61 6.79
CA GLY A 432 -15.28 25.66 8.20
C GLY A 432 -16.34 26.25 9.14
N GLY A 433 -17.30 27.02 8.63
CA GLY A 433 -18.42 27.57 9.40
C GLY A 433 -19.36 26.48 9.90
N ILE A 434 -19.69 25.50 9.05
CA ILE A 434 -20.48 24.32 9.44
C ILE A 434 -19.74 23.49 10.50
N GLY A 435 -18.43 23.30 10.33
CA GLY A 435 -17.60 22.64 11.34
C GLY A 435 -17.62 23.38 12.67
N ARG A 436 -17.44 24.70 12.67
CA ARG A 436 -17.47 25.53 13.89
C ARG A 436 -18.82 25.48 14.60
N ALA A 437 -19.93 25.54 13.86
CA ALA A 437 -21.27 25.43 14.42
C ALA A 437 -21.48 24.09 15.14
N LEU A 438 -20.99 23.00 14.52
CA LEU A 438 -21.03 21.66 15.12
C LEU A 438 -20.16 21.59 16.39
N VAL A 439 -18.92 22.07 16.32
CA VAL A 439 -17.99 22.14 17.45
C VAL A 439 -18.42 23.14 18.55
N ALA A 440 -19.39 24.01 18.33
CA ALA A 440 -19.92 24.88 19.37
C ALA A 440 -21.10 24.27 20.15
N ASP A 441 -21.83 23.29 19.57
CA ASP A 441 -23.06 22.76 20.19
C ASP A 441 -22.76 21.93 21.46
N PRO A 442 -23.30 22.30 22.64
CA PRO A 442 -22.97 21.67 23.92
C PRO A 442 -23.39 20.20 24.02
N ARG A 443 -24.22 19.70 23.10
CA ARG A 443 -24.68 18.30 23.08
C ARG A 443 -23.72 17.34 22.37
N ILE A 444 -22.70 17.87 21.71
CA ILE A 444 -21.62 17.05 21.14
C ILE A 444 -20.78 16.50 22.29
N ALA A 445 -20.84 15.18 22.44
CA ALA A 445 -20.22 14.40 23.51
C ALA A 445 -18.80 13.92 23.16
N GLY A 446 -18.28 14.28 21.99
CA GLY A 446 -16.91 14.02 21.55
C GLY A 446 -16.67 14.42 20.09
N ILE A 447 -15.41 14.64 19.75
CA ILE A 447 -14.99 15.06 18.41
C ILE A 447 -13.86 14.14 17.94
N ALA A 448 -14.01 13.58 16.74
CA ALA A 448 -12.93 12.98 15.98
C ALA A 448 -12.58 13.95 14.83
N PHE A 449 -11.39 14.54 14.89
CA PHE A 449 -10.90 15.50 13.92
C PHE A 449 -9.60 14.98 13.31
N THR A 450 -9.48 15.11 11.99
CA THR A 450 -8.19 14.95 11.30
C THR A 450 -8.00 16.11 10.33
N GLY A 451 -6.86 16.80 10.45
CA GLY A 451 -6.57 17.99 9.66
C GLY A 451 -5.44 18.82 10.25
N SER A 452 -5.41 20.13 9.99
CA SER A 452 -4.29 20.97 10.43
C SER A 452 -4.21 21.13 11.96
N THR A 453 -2.99 21.27 12.48
CA THR A 453 -2.73 21.58 13.90
C THR A 453 -3.39 22.89 14.34
N ILE A 454 -3.47 23.88 13.45
CA ILE A 454 -4.10 25.18 13.72
C ILE A 454 -5.62 25.00 13.93
N THR A 455 -6.26 24.21 13.09
CA THR A 455 -7.69 23.91 13.22
C THR A 455 -7.96 23.08 14.48
N ALA A 456 -7.14 22.08 14.77
CA ALA A 456 -7.27 21.27 15.99
C ALA A 456 -7.17 22.13 17.28
N ARG A 457 -6.20 23.05 17.35
CA ARG A 457 -6.08 24.01 18.48
C ARG A 457 -7.29 24.93 18.60
N THR A 458 -7.88 25.32 17.47
CA THR A 458 -9.11 26.12 17.45
C THR A 458 -10.29 25.32 18.01
N ILE A 459 -10.45 24.07 17.59
CA ILE A 459 -11.48 23.15 18.12
C ILE A 459 -11.29 22.95 19.62
N GLN A 460 -10.06 22.72 20.07
CA GLN A 460 -9.73 22.54 21.48
C GLN A 460 -10.14 23.75 22.33
N ARG A 461 -9.85 24.98 21.86
CA ARG A 461 -10.24 26.21 22.58
C ARG A 461 -11.75 26.35 22.68
N VAL A 462 -12.47 26.11 21.59
CA VAL A 462 -13.94 26.14 21.60
C VAL A 462 -14.49 25.10 22.58
N LEU A 463 -13.95 23.88 22.61
CA LEU A 463 -14.36 22.86 23.59
C LEU A 463 -14.09 23.28 25.03
N ALA A 464 -12.95 23.93 25.30
CA ALA A 464 -12.57 24.38 26.64
C ALA A 464 -13.42 25.56 27.15
N GLU A 465 -14.00 26.35 26.24
CA GLU A 465 -14.89 27.47 26.56
C GLU A 465 -16.34 27.03 26.83
N ARG A 466 -16.71 25.79 26.49
CA ARG A 466 -18.07 25.28 26.73
C ARG A 466 -18.34 25.11 28.23
N GLU A 467 -19.51 25.57 28.65
CA GLU A 467 -20.07 25.18 29.95
C GLU A 467 -20.61 23.74 29.87
N GLY A 468 -20.17 22.85 30.76
CA GLY A 468 -20.64 21.46 30.83
C GLY A 468 -19.53 20.40 30.86
N PRO A 469 -19.82 19.15 30.49
CA PRO A 469 -18.84 18.07 30.49
C PRO A 469 -17.68 18.34 29.52
N ILE A 470 -16.46 18.01 29.94
CA ILE A 470 -15.28 18.05 29.07
C ILE A 470 -15.41 16.95 28.02
N ALA A 471 -15.70 17.35 26.77
CA ALA A 471 -15.81 16.41 25.67
C ALA A 471 -14.42 15.93 25.20
N PRO A 472 -14.23 14.63 24.92
CA PRO A 472 -13.00 14.12 24.33
C PRO A 472 -12.79 14.70 22.92
N LEU A 473 -11.56 15.10 22.64
CA LEU A 473 -11.08 15.48 21.32
C LEU A 473 -10.01 14.47 20.90
N ILE A 474 -10.28 13.73 19.84
CA ILE A 474 -9.29 12.94 19.11
C ILE A 474 -8.88 13.79 17.91
N ALA A 475 -7.66 14.32 17.94
CA ALA A 475 -7.16 15.23 16.90
C ALA A 475 -5.87 14.67 16.29
N GLU A 476 -6.00 14.04 15.12
CA GLU A 476 -4.86 13.61 14.32
C GLU A 476 -4.42 14.77 13.43
N THR A 477 -3.19 15.24 13.59
CA THR A 477 -2.67 16.43 12.90
C THR A 477 -1.48 16.14 12.00
N GLY A 478 -0.95 17.18 11.35
CA GLY A 478 0.19 17.07 10.45
C GLY A 478 1.51 16.72 11.15
N GLY A 479 2.56 16.56 10.34
CA GLY A 479 3.89 16.18 10.79
C GLY A 479 5.02 16.82 9.97
N LEU A 480 6.17 17.03 10.61
CA LEU A 480 7.41 17.35 9.93
C LEU A 480 8.31 16.10 9.90
N ASN A 481 7.87 15.11 9.13
CA ASN A 481 8.45 13.76 9.16
C ASN A 481 9.88 13.74 8.61
N ALA A 482 10.75 13.03 9.32
CA ALA A 482 12.15 12.89 8.95
C ALA A 482 12.48 11.45 8.54
N MET A 483 13.59 11.24 7.84
CA MET A 483 14.19 9.92 7.62
C MET A 483 15.69 10.09 7.81
N ILE A 484 16.32 9.28 8.67
CA ILE A 484 17.77 9.31 8.90
C ILE A 484 18.39 8.12 8.19
N VAL A 485 19.41 8.38 7.36
CA VAL A 485 20.11 7.37 6.58
C VAL A 485 21.61 7.45 6.86
N ASP A 486 22.14 6.37 7.42
CA ASP A 486 23.58 6.20 7.67
C ASP A 486 24.28 5.46 6.51
N SER A 487 25.60 5.38 6.61
CA SER A 487 26.48 4.76 5.61
C SER A 487 26.32 3.24 5.45
N SER A 488 25.55 2.57 6.33
CA SER A 488 25.27 1.13 6.22
C SER A 488 24.08 0.84 5.30
N ALA A 489 23.26 1.85 4.99
CA ALA A 489 22.08 1.69 4.16
C ALA A 489 22.43 1.40 2.69
N LEU A 490 21.58 0.61 2.02
CA LEU A 490 21.70 0.37 0.59
C LEU A 490 21.13 1.55 -0.21
N PRO A 491 21.93 2.32 -0.98
CA PRO A 491 21.48 3.54 -1.64
C PRO A 491 20.25 3.36 -2.52
N GLU A 492 20.14 2.25 -3.24
CA GLU A 492 19.01 1.96 -4.12
C GLU A 492 17.69 1.85 -3.35
N GLN A 493 17.70 1.15 -2.20
CA GLN A 493 16.51 1.03 -1.34
C GLN A 493 16.14 2.36 -0.68
N VAL A 494 17.16 3.15 -0.30
CA VAL A 494 16.95 4.49 0.25
C VAL A 494 16.25 5.37 -0.77
N VAL A 495 16.74 5.42 -2.02
CA VAL A 495 16.15 6.27 -3.06
C VAL A 495 14.72 5.84 -3.38
N ASP A 496 14.45 4.55 -3.52
CA ASP A 496 13.09 4.04 -3.73
C ASP A 496 12.14 4.47 -2.59
N ALA A 497 12.59 4.31 -1.33
CA ALA A 497 11.81 4.69 -0.16
C ALA A 497 11.60 6.20 -0.05
N VAL A 498 12.61 7.01 -0.36
CA VAL A 498 12.55 8.48 -0.33
C VAL A 498 11.57 8.98 -1.39
N VAL A 499 11.68 8.50 -2.64
CA VAL A 499 10.79 8.91 -3.73
C VAL A 499 9.35 8.55 -3.41
N ALA A 500 9.10 7.33 -2.95
CA ALA A 500 7.76 6.89 -2.56
C ALA A 500 7.20 7.69 -1.37
N SER A 501 8.03 8.00 -0.37
CA SER A 501 7.58 8.67 0.85
C SER A 501 7.38 10.18 0.66
N ALA A 502 8.22 10.84 -0.14
CA ALA A 502 8.16 12.29 -0.33
C ALA A 502 7.15 12.71 -1.42
N PHE A 503 7.02 11.94 -2.51
CA PHE A 503 6.36 12.42 -3.72
C PHE A 503 5.07 11.68 -4.08
N ARG A 504 4.82 10.47 -3.56
CA ARG A 504 3.55 9.76 -3.79
C ARG A 504 2.37 10.61 -3.33
N SER A 505 1.27 10.59 -4.10
CA SER A 505 0.10 11.47 -3.88
C SER A 505 0.45 12.96 -3.88
N ALA A 506 1.45 13.38 -4.65
CA ALA A 506 2.02 14.72 -4.64
C ALA A 506 2.46 15.20 -3.24
N GLY A 507 2.96 14.28 -2.40
CA GLY A 507 3.37 14.59 -1.03
C GLY A 507 2.23 15.03 -0.11
N GLN A 508 0.97 14.79 -0.49
CA GLN A 508 -0.23 15.17 0.26
C GLN A 508 -0.66 14.10 1.27
N ARG A 509 0.30 13.44 1.91
CA ARG A 509 0.04 12.52 3.03
C ARG A 509 0.58 13.15 4.31
N CYS A 510 -0.15 13.00 5.41
CA CYS A 510 0.37 13.41 6.73
C CYS A 510 1.67 12.66 7.06
N SER A 511 1.82 11.42 6.56
CA SER A 511 3.03 10.59 6.67
C SER A 511 4.09 10.85 5.60
N SER A 512 3.94 11.86 4.73
CA SER A 512 4.95 12.09 3.68
C SER A 512 6.27 12.56 4.27
N LEU A 513 7.38 12.05 3.74
CA LEU A 513 8.73 12.46 4.12
C LEU A 513 8.93 13.94 3.80
N ARG A 514 9.35 14.73 4.80
CA ARG A 514 9.60 16.16 4.66
C ARG A 514 11.09 16.49 4.68
N VAL A 515 11.86 15.81 5.53
CA VAL A 515 13.30 16.04 5.69
C VAL A 515 14.08 14.72 5.68
N LEU A 516 14.94 14.54 4.68
CA LEU A 516 15.90 13.44 4.62
C LEU A 516 17.22 13.89 5.24
N TYR A 517 17.69 13.18 6.26
CA TYR A 517 19.03 13.32 6.81
C TYR A 517 19.94 12.26 6.22
N LEU A 518 20.98 12.69 5.51
CA LEU A 518 22.00 11.80 4.92
C LEU A 518 23.31 11.94 5.67
N GLN A 519 23.88 10.82 6.10
CA GLN A 519 25.26 10.80 6.58
C GLN A 519 26.20 11.32 5.45
N GLU A 520 27.13 12.22 5.79
CA GLU A 520 27.96 12.96 4.83
C GLU A 520 28.67 12.07 3.80
N GLU A 521 29.21 10.93 4.23
CA GLU A 521 30.03 10.04 3.41
C GLU A 521 29.26 9.41 2.24
N ILE A 522 27.94 9.21 2.39
CA ILE A 522 27.09 8.61 1.34
C ILE A 522 26.28 9.65 0.57
N ALA A 523 26.17 10.87 1.09
CA ALA A 523 25.30 11.90 0.53
C ALA A 523 25.53 12.16 -0.97
N PRO A 524 26.78 12.29 -1.49
CA PRO A 524 26.97 12.55 -2.93
C PRO A 524 26.36 11.48 -3.84
N ALA A 525 26.59 10.20 -3.53
CA ALA A 525 26.10 9.08 -4.35
C ALA A 525 24.57 8.90 -4.24
N VAL A 526 24.02 9.05 -3.04
CA VAL A 526 22.57 8.97 -2.83
C VAL A 526 21.86 10.14 -3.52
N LEU A 527 22.41 11.34 -3.45
CA LEU A 527 21.84 12.53 -4.10
C LEU A 527 21.87 12.43 -5.63
N GLU A 528 22.94 11.88 -6.22
CA GLU A 528 23.00 11.61 -7.66
C GLU A 528 21.91 10.63 -8.10
N MET A 529 21.77 9.51 -7.38
CA MET A 529 20.75 8.50 -7.67
C MET A 529 19.33 9.04 -7.45
N LEU A 530 19.12 9.85 -6.41
CA LEU A 530 17.84 10.53 -6.15
C LEU A 530 17.45 11.47 -7.29
N GLN A 531 18.39 12.28 -7.80
CA GLN A 531 18.16 13.14 -8.96
C GLN A 531 17.73 12.32 -10.18
N GLY A 532 18.43 11.21 -10.45
CA GLY A 532 18.09 10.28 -11.53
C GLY A 532 16.68 9.69 -11.38
N ALA A 533 16.33 9.21 -10.18
CA ALA A 533 15.01 8.67 -9.90
C ALA A 533 13.90 9.73 -10.04
N MET A 534 14.12 10.93 -9.50
CA MET A 534 13.20 12.06 -9.66
C MET A 534 12.96 12.43 -11.12
N ALA A 535 13.99 12.35 -11.98
CA ALA A 535 13.86 12.62 -13.41
C ALA A 535 12.98 11.60 -14.16
N THR A 536 12.72 10.43 -13.58
CA THR A 536 11.85 9.40 -14.18
C THR A 536 10.37 9.55 -13.83
N LEU A 537 10.04 10.40 -12.84
CA LEU A 537 8.66 10.59 -12.38
C LEU A 537 7.81 11.29 -13.45
N ARG A 538 6.66 10.70 -13.75
CA ARG A 538 5.66 11.26 -14.67
C ARG A 538 4.62 12.03 -13.87
N ILE A 539 4.58 13.35 -14.08
CA ILE A 539 3.54 14.23 -13.55
C ILE A 539 2.45 14.38 -14.60
N GLY A 540 1.20 14.07 -14.25
CA GLY A 540 0.14 13.99 -15.27
C GLY A 540 -1.26 13.79 -14.73
N ASP A 541 -2.19 13.53 -15.66
CA ASP A 541 -3.57 13.20 -15.35
C ASP A 541 -3.60 11.93 -14.48
N PRO A 542 -4.17 11.97 -13.27
CA PRO A 542 -4.18 10.83 -12.34
C PRO A 542 -4.97 9.61 -12.87
N ALA A 543 -5.81 9.78 -13.90
CA ALA A 543 -6.50 8.69 -14.57
C ALA A 543 -5.64 7.96 -15.62
N ASP A 544 -4.48 8.51 -15.99
CA ASP A 544 -3.52 7.84 -16.88
C ASP A 544 -2.73 6.79 -16.06
N PRO A 545 -2.74 5.50 -16.47
CA PRO A 545 -1.93 4.44 -15.86
C PRO A 545 -0.44 4.74 -15.73
N ALA A 546 0.09 5.64 -16.55
CA ALA A 546 1.49 6.02 -16.57
C ALA A 546 1.83 7.14 -15.57
N THR A 547 0.86 7.76 -14.91
CA THR A 547 1.10 8.89 -14.00
C THR A 547 1.58 8.42 -12.64
N ASP A 548 2.73 8.94 -12.19
CA ASP A 548 3.28 8.69 -10.86
C ASP A 548 2.80 9.75 -9.85
N VAL A 549 2.66 11.00 -10.29
CA VAL A 549 2.33 12.15 -9.44
C VAL A 549 1.18 12.97 -10.05
N GLY A 550 0.06 13.04 -9.33
CA GLY A 550 -1.12 13.83 -9.69
C GLY A 550 -1.02 15.31 -9.28
N PRO A 551 -2.12 16.07 -9.38
CA PRO A 551 -2.18 17.47 -8.95
C PRO A 551 -2.20 17.59 -7.41
N VAL A 552 -1.92 18.79 -6.90
CA VAL A 552 -2.34 19.17 -5.55
C VAL A 552 -3.84 19.51 -5.53
N ILE A 553 -4.45 19.53 -4.35
CA ILE A 553 -5.92 19.49 -4.24
C ILE A 553 -6.65 20.71 -4.80
N ASP A 554 -6.07 21.91 -4.71
CA ASP A 554 -6.71 23.14 -5.17
C ASP A 554 -5.69 24.25 -5.49
N ALA A 555 -6.21 25.37 -6.00
CA ALA A 555 -5.41 26.52 -6.41
C ALA A 555 -4.73 27.22 -5.23
N GLN A 556 -5.32 27.17 -4.03
CA GLN A 556 -4.74 27.77 -2.84
C GLN A 556 -3.51 26.97 -2.39
N ALA A 557 -3.63 25.63 -2.32
CA ALA A 557 -2.50 24.74 -2.04
C ALA A 557 -1.38 24.92 -3.07
N ARG A 558 -1.71 24.98 -4.37
CA ARG A 558 -0.72 25.23 -5.43
C ARG A 558 0.00 26.56 -5.21
N LYS A 559 -0.72 27.63 -4.89
CA LYS A 559 -0.15 28.97 -4.68
C LYS A 559 0.79 28.98 -3.48
N GLU A 560 0.37 28.48 -2.33
CA GLU A 560 1.18 28.43 -1.11
C GLU A 560 2.48 27.62 -1.31
N LEU A 561 2.38 26.48 -2.00
CA LEU A 561 3.54 25.66 -2.32
C LEU A 561 4.47 26.35 -3.30
N ALA A 562 3.94 27.02 -4.34
CA ALA A 562 4.75 27.76 -5.30
C ALA A 562 5.50 28.93 -4.63
N GLU A 563 4.85 29.67 -3.73
CA GLU A 563 5.47 30.75 -2.95
C GLU A 563 6.60 30.20 -2.07
N TYR A 564 6.38 29.07 -1.38
CA TYR A 564 7.41 28.43 -0.56
C TYR A 564 8.59 27.89 -1.40
N ILE A 565 8.33 27.31 -2.57
CA ILE A 565 9.38 26.87 -3.51
C ILE A 565 10.18 28.09 -4.00
N SER A 566 9.52 29.20 -4.30
CA SER A 566 10.20 30.44 -4.71
C SER A 566 11.10 30.98 -3.60
N ASP A 567 10.65 30.95 -2.34
CA ASP A 567 11.47 31.28 -1.18
C ASP A 567 12.69 30.36 -1.08
N LEU A 568 12.50 29.04 -1.15
CA LEU A 568 13.61 28.08 -1.09
C LEU A 568 14.64 28.30 -2.19
N ARG A 569 14.22 28.61 -3.42
CA ARG A 569 15.16 28.94 -4.52
C ARG A 569 16.07 30.12 -4.21
N SER A 570 15.65 31.04 -3.35
CA SER A 570 16.44 32.21 -2.97
C SER A 570 17.48 31.94 -1.89
N ARG A 571 17.32 30.87 -1.10
CA ARG A 571 18.14 30.62 0.12
C ARG A 571 18.69 29.21 0.28
N ALA A 572 18.19 28.24 -0.46
CA ALA A 572 18.57 26.83 -0.39
C ALA A 572 19.07 26.35 -1.75
N LYS A 573 19.93 25.34 -1.75
CA LYS A 573 20.49 24.79 -2.98
C LYS A 573 19.51 23.79 -3.58
N LEU A 574 19.11 24.01 -4.84
CA LEU A 574 18.28 23.05 -5.59
C LEU A 574 19.09 21.77 -5.86
N ILE A 575 18.51 20.62 -5.53
CA ILE A 575 19.08 19.30 -5.82
C ILE A 575 18.50 18.79 -7.14
N ALA A 576 17.17 18.69 -7.22
CA ALA A 576 16.44 18.28 -8.42
C ALA A 576 15.02 18.83 -8.41
N GLU A 577 14.46 18.94 -9.60
CA GLU A 577 13.06 19.22 -9.85
C GLU A 577 12.63 18.34 -11.03
N SER A 578 11.55 17.59 -10.84
CA SER A 578 10.97 16.77 -11.91
C SER A 578 10.19 17.66 -12.90
N GLY A 579 10.03 17.21 -14.14
CA GLY A 579 9.24 17.97 -15.11
C GLY A 579 8.96 17.22 -16.41
N PRO A 580 8.25 17.86 -17.37
CA PRO A 580 7.42 19.05 -17.20
C PRO A 580 6.09 18.74 -16.49
N VAL A 581 5.43 19.76 -15.93
CA VAL A 581 4.06 19.64 -15.39
C VAL A 581 3.02 20.05 -16.44
N PRO A 582 1.80 19.48 -16.42
CA PRO A 582 0.71 19.92 -17.29
C PRO A 582 0.38 21.41 -17.14
N ALA A 583 0.00 22.07 -18.25
CA ALA A 583 -0.29 23.50 -18.27
C ALA A 583 -1.64 23.85 -17.59
N ALA A 584 -2.63 22.98 -17.71
CA ALA A 584 -3.91 23.08 -17.04
C ALA A 584 -3.91 22.25 -15.75
N GLY A 585 -4.75 22.63 -14.78
CA GLY A 585 -4.82 21.96 -13.48
C GLY A 585 -3.96 22.59 -12.40
N THR A 586 -3.92 21.93 -11.26
CA THR A 586 -3.27 22.41 -10.03
C THR A 586 -2.04 21.57 -9.71
N TYR A 587 -1.06 21.53 -10.63
CA TYR A 587 0.15 20.73 -10.46
C TYR A 587 1.28 21.50 -9.76
N VAL A 588 2.07 20.76 -8.98
CA VAL A 588 3.35 21.18 -8.40
C VAL A 588 4.35 20.06 -8.68
N ALA A 589 5.50 20.37 -9.25
CA ALA A 589 6.53 19.39 -9.54
C ALA A 589 7.16 18.86 -8.23
N PRO A 590 7.46 17.56 -8.14
CA PRO A 590 8.42 17.04 -7.16
C PRO A 590 9.72 17.82 -7.19
N VAL A 591 10.12 18.35 -6.04
CA VAL A 591 11.32 19.17 -5.91
C VAL A 591 12.07 18.86 -4.62
N ALA A 592 13.40 18.85 -4.70
CA ALA A 592 14.29 18.58 -3.59
C ALA A 592 15.29 19.73 -3.39
N PHE A 593 15.43 20.20 -2.15
CA PHE A 593 16.36 21.27 -1.76
C PHE A 593 17.30 20.80 -0.64
N GLU A 594 18.55 21.23 -0.71
CA GLU A 594 19.55 21.04 0.34
C GLU A 594 19.45 22.19 1.35
N ILE A 595 19.29 21.85 2.64
CA ILE A 595 19.18 22.76 3.79
C ILE A 595 20.18 22.34 4.88
N GLY A 596 20.44 23.20 5.88
CA GLY A 596 21.35 22.87 6.96
C GLY A 596 20.76 21.94 8.02
N SER A 597 19.51 22.16 8.42
CA SER A 597 18.78 21.32 9.39
C SER A 597 17.26 21.52 9.28
N ILE A 598 16.47 20.55 9.75
CA ILE A 598 15.01 20.63 9.90
C ILE A 598 14.54 21.91 10.60
N ARG A 599 15.39 22.54 11.43
CA ARG A 599 15.15 23.83 12.09
C ARG A 599 14.88 24.98 11.12
N GLU A 600 15.33 24.88 9.87
CA GLU A 600 15.09 25.88 8.81
C GLU A 600 13.71 25.74 8.15
N VAL A 601 12.97 24.67 8.47
CA VAL A 601 11.65 24.40 7.90
C VAL A 601 10.58 24.96 8.86
N PRO A 602 9.85 26.02 8.49
CA PRO A 602 8.99 26.77 9.41
C PRO A 602 7.71 26.03 9.84
N GLY A 603 7.50 24.81 9.36
CA GLY A 603 6.33 23.98 9.63
C GLY A 603 6.02 23.05 8.46
N GLU A 604 4.90 22.33 8.56
CA GLU A 604 4.48 21.40 7.52
C GLU A 604 4.16 22.14 6.20
N ARG A 605 4.71 21.61 5.10
CA ARG A 605 4.43 22.04 3.73
C ARG A 605 3.82 20.87 2.98
N PHE A 606 2.51 20.94 2.77
CA PHE A 606 1.71 19.79 2.37
C PHE A 606 1.72 19.56 0.85
N GLY A 607 2.90 19.25 0.31
CA GLY A 607 3.11 19.06 -1.13
C GLY A 607 4.40 18.27 -1.42
N PRO A 608 4.78 18.13 -2.70
CA PRO A 608 5.86 17.24 -3.12
C PRO A 608 7.23 17.93 -3.00
N ILE A 609 7.55 18.40 -1.80
CA ILE A 609 8.77 19.16 -1.49
C ILE A 609 9.59 18.37 -0.47
N LEU A 610 10.76 17.89 -0.90
CA LEU A 610 11.74 17.23 -0.06
C LEU A 610 12.83 18.21 0.37
N HIS A 611 13.16 18.23 1.64
CA HIS A 611 14.35 18.90 2.14
C HIS A 611 15.40 17.83 2.46
N VAL A 612 16.67 18.10 2.17
CA VAL A 612 17.77 17.20 2.51
C VAL A 612 18.79 17.94 3.36
N ALA A 613 19.10 17.38 4.52
CA ALA A 613 20.19 17.84 5.38
C ALA A 613 21.27 16.78 5.42
N ARG A 614 22.54 17.20 5.55
CA ARG A 614 23.66 16.30 5.79
C ARG A 614 24.07 16.34 7.25
N PHE A 615 24.60 15.24 7.75
CA PHE A 615 25.17 15.22 9.10
C PHE A 615 26.41 14.33 9.16
N PRO A 616 27.44 14.71 9.93
CA PRO A 616 28.51 13.81 10.31
C PRO A 616 28.00 12.83 11.38
N LEU A 617 28.53 11.61 11.43
CA LEU A 617 27.99 10.54 12.29
C LEU A 617 27.98 10.92 13.79
N GLU A 618 28.99 11.68 14.25
CA GLU A 618 29.07 12.19 15.62
C GLU A 618 27.92 13.13 16.02
N ASP A 619 27.24 13.73 15.04
CA ASP A 619 26.12 14.64 15.27
C ASP A 619 24.76 13.93 15.26
N LEU A 620 24.72 12.59 15.22
CA LEU A 620 23.45 11.83 15.17
C LEU A 620 22.50 12.20 16.34
N ASP A 621 23.02 12.29 17.57
CA ASP A 621 22.21 12.66 18.73
C ASP A 621 21.62 14.08 18.57
N ARG A 622 22.41 15.01 18.03
CA ARG A 622 21.95 16.37 17.72
C ARG A 622 20.87 16.37 16.64
N VAL A 623 21.00 15.52 15.61
CA VAL A 623 19.96 15.37 14.56
C VAL A 623 18.64 14.89 15.17
N VAL A 624 18.69 13.91 16.07
CA VAL A 624 17.50 13.43 16.78
C VAL A 624 16.89 14.53 17.66
N ASP A 625 17.72 15.28 18.38
CA ASP A 625 17.26 16.43 19.18
C ASP A 625 16.61 17.52 18.30
N ASP A 626 17.18 17.81 17.13
CA ASP A 626 16.65 18.77 16.17
C ASP A 626 15.26 18.34 15.66
N ILE A 627 15.08 17.06 15.35
CA ILE A 627 13.79 16.48 14.92
C ILE A 627 12.76 16.59 16.05
N ASN A 628 13.14 16.18 17.27
CA ASN A 628 12.26 16.23 18.43
C ASN A 628 11.85 17.67 18.79
N ALA A 629 12.76 18.63 18.63
CA ALA A 629 12.52 20.04 18.93
C ALA A 629 11.45 20.69 18.01
N THR A 630 11.11 20.06 16.89
CA THR A 630 10.01 20.53 16.03
C THR A 630 8.64 20.44 16.72
N GLY A 631 8.51 19.59 17.74
CA GLY A 631 7.25 19.32 18.45
C GLY A 631 6.26 18.45 17.68
N TYR A 632 6.63 17.94 16.50
CA TYR A 632 5.87 16.92 15.76
C TYR A 632 6.36 15.52 16.14
N GLY A 633 5.58 14.48 15.79
CA GLY A 633 5.93 13.08 16.09
C GLY A 633 4.97 12.09 15.44
N LEU A 634 4.89 12.12 14.11
CA LEU A 634 3.92 11.31 13.35
C LEU A 634 4.57 10.09 12.68
N THR A 635 5.57 10.30 11.82
CA THR A 635 6.35 9.22 11.19
C THR A 635 7.84 9.59 11.13
N MET A 636 8.71 8.57 11.23
CA MET A 636 10.17 8.68 11.11
C MET A 636 10.74 7.43 10.44
#